data_AF-A0A961FSP9-F1
#
_entry.id   AF-A0A961FSP9-F1
#
_cell.length_a   1.000
_cell.length_b   1.000
_cell.length_c   1.000
_cell.angle_alpha   90.00
_cell.angle_beta   90.00
_cell.angle_gamma   90.00
#
_symmetry.space_group_name_H-M   'P 1'
#
loop_
_entity.id
_entity.type
_entity.pdbx_description
1 polymer ?
#
loop_
_entity_poly.entity_id
_entity_poly.type
_entity_poly.pdbx_seq_one_letter_code
_entity_poly.pdbx_strand_id
1 'polypeptide(L)'
;MPKGIDKLDWDRVHELSVAIVNASAAGDSTISESRKIELLFVLEELREKYGEHPSLLATIGDYLDQPGDRLKYYRRALQIARSQNFQEEIELIEDSIDELKENADSQE
;
A
#
# COMPACT_ATOMS: atom_id res chain seq x y z
N MET A 1 -1.17 10.13 -8.94
CA MET A 1 -0.29 10.61 -7.86
C MET A 1 -1.19 11.09 -6.73
N PRO A 2 -0.99 10.63 -5.49
CA PRO A 2 -1.79 11.05 -4.34
C PRO A 2 -1.75 12.56 -4.13
N LYS A 3 -2.89 13.17 -3.83
CA LYS A 3 -2.94 14.58 -3.44
C LYS A 3 -2.23 14.74 -2.09
N GLY A 4 -1.42 15.80 -1.94
CA GLY A 4 -0.75 16.09 -0.66
C GLY A 4 0.57 15.37 -0.42
N ILE A 5 1.02 14.52 -1.35
CA ILE A 5 2.36 13.92 -1.34
C ILE A 5 3.17 14.54 -2.49
N ASP A 6 4.42 14.87 -2.24
CA ASP A 6 5.30 15.40 -3.29
C ASP A 6 5.55 14.34 -4.37
N LYS A 7 5.66 14.80 -5.62
CA LYS A 7 5.88 13.91 -6.75
C LYS A 7 7.17 13.09 -6.59
N LEU A 8 8.27 13.71 -6.17
CA LEU A 8 9.56 13.03 -6.07
C LEU A 8 9.52 11.89 -5.04
N ASP A 9 8.81 12.11 -3.94
CA ASP A 9 8.62 11.09 -2.91
C ASP A 9 7.73 9.95 -3.40
N TRP A 10 6.66 10.28 -4.14
CA TRP A 10 5.79 9.26 -4.72
C TRP A 10 6.46 8.48 -5.87
N ASP A 11 7.34 9.13 -6.64
CA ASP A 11 8.12 8.47 -7.68
C ASP A 11 9.06 7.42 -7.06
N ARG A 12 9.64 7.66 -5.87
CA ARG A 12 10.45 6.65 -5.13
C ARG A 12 9.63 5.41 -4.76
N VAL A 13 8.39 5.58 -4.31
CA VAL A 13 7.45 4.47 -4.03
C VAL A 13 7.15 3.68 -5.30
N HIS A 14 6.91 4.38 -6.41
CA HIS A 14 6.63 3.78 -7.70
C HIS A 14 7.83 2.97 -8.23
N GLU A 15 9.04 3.52 -8.19
CA GLU A 15 10.27 2.86 -8.62
C GLU A 15 10.53 1.55 -7.86
N LEU A 16 10.35 1.57 -6.53
CA LEU A 16 10.50 0.38 -5.70
C LEU A 16 9.43 -0.67 -6.01
N SER A 17 8.18 -0.23 -6.20
CA SER A 17 7.07 -1.11 -6.61
C SER A 17 7.36 -1.82 -7.94
N VAL A 18 7.87 -1.07 -8.94
CA VAL A 18 8.29 -1.63 -10.24
C VAL A 18 9.45 -2.62 -10.06
N ALA A 19 10.43 -2.31 -9.22
CA ALA A 19 11.55 -3.21 -8.94
C ALA A 19 11.10 -4.54 -8.29
N ILE A 20 10.13 -4.49 -7.37
CA ILE A 20 9.54 -5.69 -6.73
C ILE A 20 8.85 -6.57 -7.76
N VAL A 21 8.01 -5.98 -8.62
CA VAL A 21 7.29 -6.72 -9.67
C VAL A 21 8.26 -7.37 -10.64
N ASN A 22 9.27 -6.63 -11.10
CA ASN A 22 10.28 -7.14 -12.02
C ASN A 22 11.10 -8.29 -11.41
N ALA A 23 11.54 -8.16 -10.15
CA ALA A 23 12.27 -9.22 -9.46
C ALA A 23 11.40 -10.47 -9.27
N SER A 24 10.13 -10.28 -8.89
CA SER A 24 9.17 -11.38 -8.73
C SER A 24 8.93 -12.11 -10.06
N ALA A 25 8.74 -11.37 -11.15
CA ALA A 25 8.56 -11.93 -12.49
C ALA A 25 9.80 -12.69 -12.99
N ALA A 26 11.01 -12.29 -12.57
CA ALA A 26 12.26 -12.98 -12.85
C ALA A 26 12.48 -14.23 -11.97
N GLY A 27 11.63 -14.46 -10.95
CA GLY A 27 11.80 -15.55 -9.97
C GLY A 27 12.80 -15.23 -8.87
N ASP A 28 13.30 -13.99 -8.80
CA ASP A 28 14.29 -13.54 -7.82
C ASP A 28 13.61 -13.15 -6.49
N SER A 29 13.06 -14.13 -5.79
CA SER A 29 12.31 -13.93 -4.54
C SER A 29 13.11 -13.19 -3.46
N THR A 30 14.42 -13.42 -3.37
CA THR A 30 15.30 -12.70 -2.43
C THR A 30 15.38 -11.20 -2.74
N ILE A 31 15.48 -10.83 -4.02
CA ILE A 31 15.53 -9.42 -4.42
C ILE A 31 14.15 -8.79 -4.21
N SER A 32 13.08 -9.50 -4.59
CA SER A 32 11.71 -9.04 -4.39
C SER A 32 11.43 -8.71 -2.91
N GLU A 33 11.76 -9.63 -2.00
CA GLU A 33 11.54 -9.42 -0.56
C GLU A 33 12.43 -8.30 -0.01
N SER A 34 13.70 -8.23 -0.43
CA SER A 34 14.58 -7.12 -0.03
C SER A 34 14.03 -5.76 -0.46
N ARG A 35 13.44 -5.66 -1.66
CA ARG A 35 12.83 -4.42 -2.15
C ARG A 35 11.50 -4.11 -1.48
N LYS A 36 10.72 -5.13 -1.09
CA LYS A 36 9.52 -4.96 -0.27
C LYS A 36 9.85 -4.36 1.09
N ILE A 37 10.91 -4.85 1.75
CA ILE A 37 11.39 -4.28 3.02
C ILE A 37 11.81 -2.81 2.84
N GLU A 38 12.56 -2.51 1.78
CA GLU A 38 12.97 -1.14 1.46
C GLU A 38 11.75 -0.23 1.23
N LEU A 39 10.77 -0.70 0.45
CA LEU A 39 9.54 0.03 0.18
C LEU A 39 8.76 0.34 1.46
N LEU A 40 8.60 -0.64 2.35
CA LEU A 40 7.92 -0.43 3.63
C LEU A 40 8.64 0.60 4.51
N PHE A 41 9.97 0.61 4.48
CA PHE A 41 10.76 1.64 5.16
C PHE A 41 10.51 3.04 4.58
N VAL A 42 10.53 3.17 3.24
CA VAL A 42 10.20 4.45 2.57
C VAL A 42 8.80 4.92 2.92
N LEU A 43 7.81 4.04 2.91
CA LEU A 43 6.43 4.40 3.24
C LEU A 43 6.31 4.91 4.68
N GLU A 44 7.07 4.36 5.63
CA GLU A 44 7.11 4.86 7.00
C GLU A 44 7.80 6.23 7.10
N GLU A 45 8.93 6.44 6.40
CA GLU A 45 9.58 7.76 6.30
C GLU A 45 8.61 8.82 5.76
N LEU A 46 7.82 8.47 4.75
CA LEU A 46 6.81 9.36 4.18
C LEU A 46 5.64 9.60 5.14
N ARG A 47 5.25 8.61 5.96
CA ARG A 47 4.25 8.80 7.01
C ARG A 47 4.76 9.72 8.12
N GLU A 48 6.03 9.67 8.47
CA GLU A 48 6.63 10.64 9.41
C GLU A 48 6.63 12.05 8.83
N LYS A 49 6.89 12.18 7.53
CA LYS A 49 6.97 13.48 6.83
C LYS A 49 5.61 14.12 6.58
N TYR A 50 4.63 13.35 6.11
CA TYR A 50 3.32 13.84 5.67
C TYR A 50 2.19 13.57 6.67
N GLY A 51 2.46 12.79 7.71
CA GLY A 51 1.44 12.23 8.59
C GLY A 51 0.74 11.03 7.96
N GLU A 52 -0.32 10.56 8.63
CA GLU A 52 -1.13 9.48 8.11
C GLU A 52 -1.92 9.91 6.87
N HIS A 53 -1.56 9.36 5.72
CA HIS A 53 -2.22 9.60 4.45
C HIS A 53 -2.88 8.32 3.93
N PRO A 54 -4.10 8.37 3.35
CA PRO A 54 -4.80 7.17 2.87
C PRO A 54 -3.99 6.36 1.86
N SER A 55 -3.39 7.00 0.87
CA SER A 55 -2.57 6.30 -0.12
C SER A 55 -1.33 5.64 0.48
N LEU A 56 -0.67 6.27 1.48
CA LEU A 56 0.48 5.64 2.16
C LEU A 56 0.04 4.40 2.93
N LEU A 57 -1.04 4.51 3.70
CA LEU A 57 -1.57 3.40 4.49
C LEU A 57 -2.09 2.26 3.61
N ALA A 58 -2.79 2.59 2.52
CA ALA A 58 -3.27 1.60 1.55
C ALA A 58 -2.10 0.85 0.91
N THR A 59 -1.09 1.58 0.42
CA THR A 59 0.11 0.95 -0.16
C THR A 59 0.85 0.10 0.87
N ILE A 60 0.96 0.50 2.14
CA ILE A 60 1.50 -0.41 3.18
C ILE A 60 0.69 -1.70 3.25
N GLY A 61 -0.65 -1.60 3.25
CA GLY A 61 -1.56 -2.75 3.23
C GLY A 61 -1.36 -3.66 2.01
N ASP A 62 -0.96 -3.14 0.85
CA ASP A 62 -0.71 -3.94 -0.36
C ASP A 62 0.52 -4.86 -0.23
N TYR A 63 1.50 -4.45 0.58
CA TYR A 63 2.78 -5.13 0.72
C TYR A 63 2.93 -5.92 2.03
N LEU A 64 1.91 -5.97 2.89
CA LEU A 64 1.93 -6.83 4.08
C LEU A 64 1.45 -8.25 3.77
N ASP A 65 2.09 -9.25 4.37
CA ASP A 65 1.79 -10.66 4.06
C ASP A 65 0.55 -11.19 4.79
N GLN A 66 0.28 -10.69 6.00
CA GLN A 66 -0.81 -11.19 6.84
C GLN A 66 -2.12 -10.47 6.51
N PRO A 67 -3.19 -11.17 6.06
CA PRO A 67 -4.46 -10.55 5.72
C PRO A 67 -5.05 -9.67 6.83
N GLY A 68 -4.90 -10.11 8.08
CA GLY A 68 -5.34 -9.35 9.25
C GLY A 68 -4.62 -8.01 9.40
N ASP A 69 -3.34 -7.93 9.06
CA ASP A 69 -2.59 -6.68 9.11
C ASP A 69 -2.90 -5.78 7.91
N ARG A 70 -2.99 -6.33 6.70
CA ARG A 70 -3.47 -5.61 5.50
C ARG A 70 -4.79 -4.89 5.79
N LEU A 71 -5.76 -5.62 6.35
CA LEU A 71 -7.09 -5.09 6.66
C LEU A 71 -7.08 -3.97 7.70
N LYS A 72 -6.17 -3.99 8.70
CA LYS A 72 -6.02 -2.90 9.66
C LYS A 72 -5.59 -1.61 8.95
N TYR A 73 -4.62 -1.71 8.05
CA TYR A 73 -4.13 -0.56 7.28
C TYR A 73 -5.18 -0.03 6.32
N TYR A 74 -5.86 -0.88 5.56
CA TYR A 74 -6.94 -0.44 4.66
C TYR A 74 -8.09 0.22 5.42
N ARG A 75 -8.51 -0.32 6.57
CA ARG A 75 -9.57 0.32 7.39
C ARG A 75 -9.15 1.70 7.89
N ARG A 76 -7.89 1.86 8.31
CA ARG A 76 -7.36 3.17 8.74
C ARG A 76 -7.29 4.13 7.56
N ALA A 77 -6.82 3.67 6.40
CA ALA A 77 -6.78 4.44 5.17
C ALA A 77 -8.18 4.94 4.77
N LEU A 78 -9.18 4.05 4.78
CA LEU A 78 -10.57 4.36 4.46
C LEU A 78 -11.18 5.38 5.43
N GLN A 79 -10.90 5.25 6.73
CA GLN A 79 -11.36 6.19 7.74
C GLN A 79 -10.86 7.61 7.44
N ILE A 80 -9.58 7.75 7.08
CA ILE A 80 -8.97 9.04 6.78
C ILE A 80 -9.46 9.57 5.42
N ALA A 81 -9.60 8.71 4.41
CA ALA A 81 -10.12 9.12 3.10
C ALA A 81 -11.54 9.68 3.21
N ARG A 82 -12.40 9.03 4.00
CA ARG A 82 -13.77 9.50 4.29
C ARG A 82 -13.79 10.82 5.05
N SER A 83 -12.92 11.01 6.05
CA SER A 83 -12.89 12.26 6.82
C SER A 83 -12.38 13.45 6.00
N GLN A 84 -11.51 13.21 5.02
CA GLN A 84 -10.95 14.23 4.13
C GLN A 84 -11.69 14.35 2.78
N ASN A 85 -12.72 13.52 2.56
CA ASN A 85 -13.53 13.47 1.34
C ASN A 85 -12.72 13.14 0.06
N PHE A 86 -11.77 12.24 0.17
CA PHE A 86 -10.96 11.70 -0.93
C PHE A 86 -11.70 10.56 -1.64
N GLN A 87 -12.66 10.93 -2.49
CA GLN A 87 -13.60 9.99 -3.13
C GLN A 87 -12.91 8.90 -3.97
N GLU A 88 -11.91 9.28 -4.78
CA GLU A 88 -11.15 8.31 -5.60
C GLU A 88 -10.42 7.29 -4.71
N GLU A 89 -9.82 7.75 -3.62
CA GLU A 89 -9.11 6.89 -2.68
C GLU A 89 -10.07 5.99 -1.89
N ILE A 90 -11.28 6.45 -1.58
CA ILE A 90 -12.31 5.62 -0.92
C ILE A 90 -12.64 4.40 -1.79
N GLU A 91 -12.96 4.62 -3.06
CA GLU A 91 -13.33 3.56 -4.01
C GLU A 91 -12.21 2.52 -4.13
N LEU A 92 -10.98 2.96 -4.37
CA LEU A 92 -9.82 2.07 -4.50
C LEU A 92 -9.56 1.22 -3.24
N ILE A 93 -9.72 1.82 -2.06
CA ILE A 93 -9.50 1.11 -0.79
C ILE A 93 -10.64 0.13 -0.52
N GLU A 94 -11.88 0.46 -0.86
CA GLU A 94 -13.03 -0.43 -0.72
C GLU A 94 -12.87 -1.67 -1.61
N ASP A 95 -12.49 -1.49 -2.87
CA ASP A 95 -12.18 -2.59 -3.80
C ASP A 95 -11.09 -3.51 -3.21
N SER A 96 -10.00 -2.93 -2.71
CA SER A 96 -8.90 -3.70 -2.10
C SER A 96 -9.34 -4.48 -0.85
N ILE A 97 -10.26 -3.93 -0.06
CA ILE A 97 -10.83 -4.61 1.11
C ILE A 97 -11.71 -5.77 0.69
N ASP A 98 -12.52 -5.60 -0.36
CA ASP A 98 -13.43 -6.63 -0.82
C ASP A 98 -12.68 -7.78 -1.50
N GLU A 99 -11.68 -7.49 -2.35
CA GLU A 99 -10.75 -8.49 -2.87
C GLU A 99 -10.04 -9.27 -1.75
N LEU A 100 -9.63 -8.60 -0.67
CA LEU A 100 -8.99 -9.25 0.46
C LEU A 100 -9.93 -10.23 1.20
N LYS A 101 -11.22 -9.89 1.31
CA LYS A 101 -12.23 -10.77 1.93
C LYS A 101 -12.56 -11.96 1.03
N GLU A 102 -12.79 -11.72 -0.26
CA GLU A 102 -13.09 -12.80 -1.22
C GLU A 102 -11.97 -13.85 -1.26
N ASN A 103 -10.72 -13.41 -1.19
CA ASN A 103 -9.56 -14.29 -1.11
C ASN A 103 -9.48 -15.06 0.22
N ALA A 104 -9.97 -14.50 1.33
CA ALA A 104 -10.01 -15.19 2.61
C ALA A 104 -11.12 -16.26 2.65
N ASP A 105 -12.30 -15.94 2.14
CA ASP A 105 -13.47 -16.83 2.09
C ASP A 105 -13.26 -18.01 1.11
N SER A 106 -12.40 -17.84 0.10
CA SER A 106 -12.06 -18.90 -0.87
C SER A 106 -11.07 -19.94 -0.36
N GLN A 107 -10.54 -19.78 0.87
CA GLN A 107 -9.58 -20.69 1.50
C GLN A 107 -10.20 -21.56 2.62
N GLU A 108 -11.51 -21.44 2.85
CA GLU A 108 -12.32 -22.30 3.75
C GLU A 108 -13.07 -23.41 2.98
#